data_AF-A0A5J6MHG3-F1
#
_entry.id   AF-A0A5J6MHG3-F1
#
_cell.length_a   1.000
_cell.length_b   1.000
_cell.length_c   1.000
_cell.angle_alpha   90.00
_cell.angle_beta   90.00
_cell.angle_gamma   90.00
#
_symmetry.space_group_name_H-M   'P 1'
#
loop_
_entity.id
_entity.type
_entity.pdbx_description
1 polymer ?
#
loop_
_entity_poly.entity_id
_entity_poly.type
_entity_poly.pdbx_seq_one_letter_code
_entity_poly.pdbx_strand_id
1 'polypeptide(L)'
;MTTAPARHRSASKGPVSEPLSSLKSKHELAIRLTLAPGLMIGPGKIALLENVRTEGSISAAARAMGMSYKRAWELVDEMNSTFTKPPVVTTKGGKTGGGALLSDIGLELIRAYRALEEASLRNFHTQFADLRPQLRKRAARG
;
A
#
# COMPACT_ATOMS: atom_id res chain seq x y z
N MET A 1 15.03 49.79 -30.90
CA MET A 1 14.06 48.70 -30.71
C MET A 1 14.77 47.37 -30.91
N THR A 2 15.04 46.61 -29.84
CA THR A 2 15.17 45.13 -29.83
C THR A 2 15.37 44.73 -28.37
N THR A 3 14.32 44.14 -27.81
CA THR A 3 14.22 43.68 -26.43
C THR A 3 14.87 42.30 -26.31
N ALA A 4 15.90 42.16 -25.49
CA ALA A 4 16.47 40.85 -25.13
C ALA A 4 15.65 40.23 -23.98
N PRO A 5 15.22 38.95 -24.06
CA PRO A 5 14.37 38.38 -23.04
C PRO A 5 15.15 37.78 -21.85
N ALA A 6 14.60 38.08 -20.68
CA ALA A 6 14.41 37.25 -19.49
C ALA A 6 15.46 36.17 -19.11
N ARG A 7 16.11 36.47 -17.98
CA ARG A 7 16.71 35.57 -16.99
C ARG A 7 16.08 34.16 -16.94
N HIS A 8 16.89 33.13 -17.17
CA HIS A 8 16.60 31.78 -16.69
C HIS A 8 16.67 31.76 -15.16
N ARG A 9 15.50 31.74 -14.51
CA ARG A 9 15.38 31.45 -13.09
C ARG A 9 15.51 29.95 -12.86
N SER A 10 16.39 29.65 -11.91
CA SER A 10 16.55 28.41 -11.15
C SER A 10 15.27 27.55 -11.08
N ALA A 11 15.31 26.36 -11.65
CA ALA A 11 14.35 25.31 -11.34
C ALA A 11 14.65 24.81 -9.92
N SER A 12 13.80 25.20 -8.98
CA SER A 12 13.79 24.69 -7.62
C SER A 12 13.72 23.16 -7.63
N LYS A 13 14.77 22.51 -7.14
CA LYS A 13 14.67 21.14 -6.63
C LYS A 13 13.60 21.16 -5.54
N GLY A 14 12.41 20.64 -5.85
CA GLY A 14 11.39 20.34 -4.84
C GLY A 14 11.98 19.41 -3.77
N PRO A 15 11.43 19.42 -2.55
CA PRO A 15 11.98 18.60 -1.49
C PRO A 15 11.97 17.13 -1.94
N VAL A 16 13.16 16.56 -2.03
CA VAL A 16 13.35 15.12 -2.17
C VAL A 16 12.68 14.52 -0.95
N SER A 17 11.49 13.93 -1.13
CA SER A 17 10.70 13.34 -0.05
C SER A 17 11.54 12.30 0.65
N GLU A 18 11.91 12.56 1.91
CA GLU A 18 12.60 11.61 2.75
C GLU A 18 11.86 10.26 2.77
N PRO A 19 12.57 9.12 2.74
CA PRO A 19 11.92 7.82 2.81
C PRO A 19 11.10 7.68 4.11
N LEU A 20 9.82 7.33 3.96
CA LEU A 20 8.84 7.07 5.03
C LEU A 20 9.28 5.99 6.04
N SER A 21 10.41 5.31 5.82
CA SER A 21 11.03 4.39 6.77
C SER A 21 11.39 5.06 8.11
N SER A 22 11.66 6.37 8.12
CA SER A 22 11.99 7.10 9.35
C SER A 22 10.78 7.48 10.21
N LEU A 23 9.56 7.40 9.68
CA LEU A 23 8.31 7.70 10.40
C LEU A 23 7.64 6.47 11.02
N LYS A 24 8.22 5.27 10.87
CA LYS A 24 7.88 4.07 11.69
C LYS A 24 8.27 4.25 13.18
N SER A 25 8.26 5.48 13.68
CA SER A 25 8.55 5.82 15.05
C SER A 25 7.38 5.38 15.94
N LYS A 26 7.52 4.19 16.53
CA LYS A 26 6.84 3.74 17.75
C LYS A 26 5.32 3.52 17.70
N HIS A 27 4.64 3.80 16.59
CA HIS A 27 3.19 3.67 16.47
C HIS A 27 2.83 2.87 15.21
N GLU A 28 1.99 1.85 15.39
CA GLU A 28 1.44 1.04 14.30
C GLU A 28 -0.03 1.42 14.13
N LEU A 29 -0.36 2.06 13.00
CA LEU A 29 -1.74 2.31 12.60
C LEU A 29 -2.12 1.29 11.52
N ALA A 30 -3.23 0.59 11.73
CA ALA A 30 -3.81 -0.30 10.74
C ALA A 30 -5.20 0.21 10.35
N ILE A 31 -5.39 0.54 9.07
CA ILE A 31 -6.66 1.05 8.55
C ILE A 31 -7.38 -0.08 7.82
N ARG A 32 -8.66 -0.29 8.13
CA ARG A 32 -9.54 -1.20 7.40
C ARG A 32 -10.69 -0.41 6.79
N LEU A 33 -10.85 -0.56 5.48
CA LEU A 33 -11.83 0.15 4.66
C LEU A 33 -12.81 -0.86 4.08
N THR A 34 -14.10 -0.67 4.31
CA THR A 34 -15.15 -1.37 3.56
C THR A 34 -15.51 -0.49 2.35
N LEU A 35 -15.02 -0.85 1.17
CA LEU A 35 -15.22 -0.03 -0.05
C LEU A 35 -16.51 -0.37 -0.79
N ALA A 36 -16.97 -1.60 -0.65
CA ALA A 36 -18.22 -2.10 -1.20
C ALA A 36 -18.70 -3.30 -0.36
N PRO A 37 -19.98 -3.71 -0.47
CA PRO A 37 -20.44 -4.96 0.11
C PRO A 37 -19.54 -6.12 -0.33
N GLY A 38 -18.97 -6.85 0.63
CA GLY A 38 -18.08 -7.98 0.33
C GLY A 38 -16.62 -7.62 0.03
N LEU A 39 -16.23 -6.34 0.03
CA LEU A 39 -14.83 -5.93 -0.16
C LEU A 39 -14.31 -5.11 1.01
N MET A 40 -13.42 -5.73 1.79
CA MET A 40 -12.66 -5.06 2.83
C MET A 40 -11.19 -4.94 2.44
N ILE A 41 -10.70 -3.71 2.30
CA ILE A 41 -9.30 -3.38 2.05
C ILE A 41 -8.60 -3.05 3.38
N GLY A 42 -7.40 -3.59 3.57
CA GLY A 42 -6.58 -3.31 4.74
C GLY A 42 -5.14 -3.79 4.53
N PRO A 43 -4.29 -3.79 5.57
CA PRO A 43 -2.86 -4.01 5.42
C PRO A 43 -2.53 -5.32 4.72
N GLY A 44 -3.27 -6.39 5.00
CA GLY A 44 -3.06 -7.71 4.40
C GLY A 44 -3.28 -7.75 2.89
N LYS A 45 -4.39 -7.18 2.39
CA LYS A 45 -4.67 -7.16 0.94
C LYS A 45 -3.70 -6.24 0.20
N ILE A 46 -3.32 -5.11 0.81
CA ILE A 46 -2.36 -4.18 0.21
C ILE A 46 -0.96 -4.78 0.16
N ALA A 47 -0.51 -5.41 1.26
CA ALA A 47 0.75 -6.15 1.28
C ALA A 47 0.75 -7.28 0.24
N LEU A 48 -0.37 -7.98 0.03
CA LEU A 48 -0.48 -9.00 -1.01
C LEU A 48 -0.30 -8.39 -2.41
N LEU A 49 -0.94 -7.27 -2.73
CA LEU A 49 -0.76 -6.60 -4.02
C LEU A 49 0.70 -6.14 -4.22
N GLU A 50 1.33 -5.58 -3.18
CA GLU A 50 2.74 -5.17 -3.22
C GLU A 50 3.69 -6.35 -3.45
N ASN A 51 3.41 -7.50 -2.81
CA ASN A 51 4.18 -8.73 -3.04
C ASN A 51 3.92 -9.29 -4.45
N VAL A 52 2.68 -9.28 -4.96
CA VAL A 52 2.39 -9.68 -6.35
C VAL A 52 3.16 -8.81 -7.35
N ARG A 53 3.21 -7.49 -7.12
CA ARG A 53 3.99 -6.56 -7.95
C ARG A 53 5.48 -6.89 -7.96
N THR A 54 6.02 -7.28 -6.80
CA THR A 54 7.45 -7.53 -6.62
C THR A 54 7.85 -8.90 -7.17
N GLU A 55 7.04 -9.92 -6.89
CA GLU A 55 7.34 -11.32 -7.19
C GLU A 55 6.82 -11.78 -8.56
N GLY A 56 5.87 -11.06 -9.16
CA GLY A 56 5.24 -11.44 -10.42
C GLY A 56 4.38 -12.71 -10.36
N SER A 57 4.05 -13.20 -9.15
CA SER A 57 3.26 -14.42 -8.95
C SER A 57 2.48 -14.38 -7.63
N ILE A 58 1.21 -14.82 -7.67
CA ILE A 58 0.39 -15.00 -6.45
C ILE A 58 1.01 -16.06 -5.53
N SER A 59 1.59 -17.12 -6.11
CA SER A 59 2.19 -18.21 -5.33
C SER A 59 3.45 -17.76 -4.58
N ALA A 60 4.29 -16.95 -5.22
CA ALA A 60 5.47 -16.37 -4.58
C ALA A 60 5.08 -15.33 -3.54
N ALA A 61 4.10 -14.47 -3.83
CA ALA A 61 3.56 -13.51 -2.88
C ALA A 61 2.98 -14.19 -1.62
N ALA A 62 2.26 -15.32 -1.79
CA ALA A 62 1.75 -16.11 -0.67
C ALA A 62 2.89 -16.63 0.23
N ARG A 63 3.95 -17.17 -0.37
CA ARG A 63 5.15 -17.65 0.34
C ARG A 63 5.86 -16.53 1.09
N ALA A 64 6.05 -15.38 0.44
CA ALA A 64 6.67 -14.19 1.04
C ALA A 64 5.90 -13.68 2.26
N MET A 65 4.57 -13.85 2.25
CA MET A 65 3.69 -13.47 3.36
C MET A 65 3.43 -14.59 4.38
N GLY A 66 4.06 -15.77 4.22
CA GLY A 66 3.86 -16.91 5.12
C GLY A 66 2.42 -17.44 5.14
N MET A 67 1.66 -17.26 4.06
CA MET A 67 0.28 -17.77 3.94
C MET A 67 0.14 -18.85 2.86
N SER A 68 -0.97 -19.60 2.92
CA SER A 68 -1.25 -20.59 1.89
C SER A 68 -1.59 -19.93 0.55
N TYR A 69 -1.26 -20.60 -0.56
CA TYR A 69 -1.66 -20.15 -1.89
C TYR A 69 -3.18 -19.96 -1.99
N LYS A 70 -3.98 -20.89 -1.44
CA LYS A 70 -5.45 -20.78 -1.39
C LYS A 70 -5.89 -19.47 -0.76
N ARG A 71 -5.28 -19.09 0.37
CA ARG A 71 -5.63 -17.84 1.05
C ARG A 71 -5.29 -16.61 0.21
N ALA A 72 -4.12 -16.58 -0.42
CA ALA A 72 -3.75 -15.49 -1.32
C ALA A 72 -4.70 -15.39 -2.52
N TRP A 73 -5.08 -16.54 -3.09
CA TRP A 73 -6.03 -16.60 -4.20
C TRP A 73 -7.41 -16.06 -3.80
N GLU A 74 -7.96 -16.48 -2.65
CA GLU A 74 -9.24 -15.96 -2.14
C GLU A 74 -9.24 -14.43 -1.98
N LEU A 75 -8.13 -13.86 -1.48
CA LEU A 75 -7.99 -12.42 -1.32
C LEU A 75 -7.92 -11.69 -2.67
N VAL A 76 -7.22 -12.26 -3.65
CA VAL A 76 -7.17 -11.73 -5.02
C VAL A 76 -8.52 -11.83 -5.69
N ASP A 77 -9.22 -12.95 -5.52
CA ASP A 77 -10.52 -13.21 -6.12
C ASP A 77 -11.59 -12.25 -5.58
N GLU A 78 -11.61 -12.00 -4.26
CA GLU A 78 -12.48 -10.99 -3.63
C GLU A 78 -12.27 -9.59 -4.26
N MET A 79 -11.01 -9.19 -4.48
CA MET A 79 -10.70 -7.92 -5.13
C MET A 79 -11.11 -7.92 -6.61
N ASN A 80 -10.70 -8.94 -7.37
CA ASN A 80 -10.95 -9.02 -8.81
C ASN A 80 -12.45 -9.10 -9.15
N SER A 81 -13.26 -9.74 -8.31
CA SER A 81 -14.70 -9.84 -8.50
C SER A 81 -15.47 -8.58 -8.14
N THR A 82 -14.91 -7.72 -7.29
CA THR A 82 -15.60 -6.49 -6.84
C THR A 82 -15.33 -5.29 -7.74
N PHE A 83 -14.11 -5.15 -8.28
CA PHE A 83 -13.78 -4.04 -9.17
C PHE A 83 -14.21 -4.32 -10.61
N THR A 84 -14.69 -3.30 -11.33
CA THR A 84 -15.05 -3.41 -12.75
C THR A 84 -13.87 -3.82 -13.64
N LYS A 85 -12.65 -3.48 -13.24
CA LYS A 85 -11.40 -3.98 -13.83
C LYS A 85 -10.61 -4.71 -12.74
N PRO A 86 -10.06 -5.89 -12.99
CA PRO A 86 -9.39 -6.68 -11.96
C PRO A 86 -8.09 -5.97 -11.52
N PRO A 87 -7.87 -5.75 -10.21
CA PRO A 87 -6.61 -5.23 -9.68
C PRO A 87 -5.41 -6.13 -9.99
N VAL A 88 -5.62 -7.44 -10.09
CA VAL A 88 -4.59 -8.43 -10.43
C VAL A 88 -4.97 -9.16 -11.71
N VAL A 89 -4.09 -9.10 -12.71
CA VAL A 89 -4.24 -9.83 -13.97
C VAL A 89 -3.35 -11.07 -13.91
N THR A 90 -3.95 -12.25 -14.08
CA THR A 90 -3.22 -13.51 -14.15
C THR A 90 -2.93 -13.90 -15.59
N THR A 91 -1.72 -14.39 -15.86
CA THR A 91 -1.40 -15.02 -17.14
C THR A 91 -1.54 -16.53 -16.99
N LYS A 92 -2.29 -17.15 -17.92
CA LYS A 92 -2.43 -18.63 -17.93
C LYS A 92 -1.05 -19.26 -18.09
N GLY A 93 -0.73 -20.21 -17.21
CA GLY A 93 0.55 -20.90 -17.21
C GLY A 93 0.66 -21.97 -18.28
N GLY A 94 1.75 -21.92 -19.06
CA GLY A 94 2.28 -23.05 -19.83
C GLY A 94 3.39 -23.77 -19.06
N LYS A 95 4.30 -24.46 -19.76
CA LYS A 95 5.41 -25.25 -19.17
C LYS A 95 6.29 -24.52 -18.15
N THR A 96 6.31 -23.18 -18.16
CA THR A 96 7.13 -22.33 -17.29
C THR A 96 6.40 -21.78 -16.06
N GLY A 97 5.12 -22.15 -15.85
CA GLY A 97 4.28 -21.61 -14.78
C GLY A 97 3.49 -20.36 -15.21
N GLY A 98 2.39 -20.09 -14.51
CA GLY A 98 1.60 -18.88 -14.69
C GLY A 98 2.18 -17.69 -13.92
N GLY A 99 1.80 -16.47 -14.30
CA GLY A 99 2.22 -15.23 -13.66
C GLY A 99 1.04 -14.39 -13.16
N ALA A 100 1.35 -13.36 -12.39
CA ALA A 100 0.38 -12.37 -11.95
C ALA A 100 1.02 -10.98 -11.94
N LEU A 101 0.31 -10.01 -12.49
CA LEU A 101 0.73 -8.61 -12.55
C LEU A 101 -0.39 -7.72 -12.00
N LEU A 102 -0.03 -6.54 -11.51
CA LEU A 102 -1.02 -5.54 -11.18
C LEU A 102 -1.48 -4.81 -12.44
N SER A 103 -2.78 -4.54 -12.53
CA SER A 103 -3.31 -3.56 -13.47
C SER A 103 -3.12 -2.14 -12.91
N ASP A 104 -3.45 -1.13 -13.73
CA ASP A 104 -3.41 0.26 -13.31
C ASP A 104 -4.27 0.52 -12.06
N ILE A 105 -5.45 -0.10 -11.96
CA ILE A 105 -6.31 0.05 -10.78
C ILE A 105 -5.72 -0.64 -9.55
N GLY A 106 -4.98 -1.74 -9.72
CA GLY A 106 -4.27 -2.39 -8.62
C GLY A 106 -3.12 -1.53 -8.09
N LEU A 107 -2.39 -0.86 -8.98
CA LEU A 107 -1.36 0.12 -8.59
C LEU A 107 -1.98 1.32 -7.89
N GLU A 108 -3.08 1.86 -8.40
CA GLU A 108 -3.78 2.98 -7.80
C GLU A 108 -4.34 2.65 -6.42
N LEU A 109 -4.89 1.44 -6.23
CA LEU A 109 -5.38 0.98 -4.94
C LEU A 109 -4.28 0.98 -3.88
N ILE A 110 -3.07 0.52 -4.21
CA ILE A 110 -1.91 0.61 -3.31
C ILE A 110 -1.60 2.08 -2.98
N ARG A 111 -1.49 2.94 -4.00
CA ARG A 111 -1.14 4.35 -3.82
C ARG A 111 -2.15 5.06 -2.91
N ALA A 112 -3.44 4.94 -3.21
CA ALA A 112 -4.52 5.57 -2.45
C ALA A 112 -4.53 5.11 -0.99
N TYR A 113 -4.35 3.81 -0.74
CA TYR A 113 -4.31 3.27 0.62
C TYR A 113 -3.09 3.78 1.39
N ARG A 114 -1.89 3.78 0.80
CA ARG A 114 -0.67 4.26 1.46
C ARG A 114 -0.72 5.77 1.75
N ALA A 115 -1.29 6.55 0.83
CA ALA A 115 -1.52 7.99 1.06
C ALA A 115 -2.49 8.23 2.24
N LEU A 116 -3.54 7.41 2.37
CA LEU A 116 -4.47 7.49 3.49
C LEU A 116 -3.80 7.11 4.82
N GLU A 117 -3.00 6.04 4.84
CA GLU A 117 -2.21 5.65 6.03
C GLU A 117 -1.29 6.79 6.48
N GLU A 118 -0.58 7.41 5.55
CA GLU A 118 0.35 8.50 5.84
C GLU A 118 -0.37 9.74 6.39
N ALA A 119 -1.48 10.15 5.76
CA ALA A 119 -2.30 11.26 6.23
C ALA A 119 -2.89 10.98 7.63
N SER A 120 -3.32 9.75 7.87
CA SER A 120 -3.89 9.34 9.15
C SER A 120 -2.84 9.26 10.25
N LEU A 121 -1.60 8.83 9.95
CA LEU A 121 -0.47 8.86 10.88
C LEU A 121 -0.16 10.28 11.34
N ARG A 122 -0.13 11.25 10.41
CA ARG A 122 0.07 12.67 10.75
C ARG A 122 -1.00 13.15 11.74
N ASN A 123 -2.27 12.84 11.50
CA ASN A 123 -3.37 13.24 12.38
C ASN A 123 -3.34 12.52 13.72
N PHE A 124 -2.93 11.24 13.75
CA PHE A 124 -2.83 10.44 14.96
C PHE A 124 -1.88 11.09 15.98
N HIS A 125 -0.73 11.60 15.54
CA HIS A 125 0.24 12.24 16.44
C HIS A 125 -0.34 13.47 17.16
N THR A 126 -1.21 14.22 16.48
CA THR A 126 -1.88 15.40 17.06
C THR A 126 -3.03 14.99 17.99
N GLN A 127 -3.93 14.12 17.52
CA GLN A 127 -5.17 13.81 18.26
C GLN A 127 -4.96 12.93 19.50
N PHE A 128 -3.93 12.08 19.49
CA PHE A 128 -3.65 11.15 20.59
C PHE A 128 -2.51 11.64 21.50
N ALA A 129 -2.07 12.90 21.37
CA ALA A 129 -1.04 13.47 22.24
C ALA A 129 -1.42 13.39 23.73
N ASP A 130 -2.65 13.76 24.08
CA ASP A 130 -3.09 13.88 25.48
C ASP A 130 -3.53 12.54 26.09
N LEU A 131 -3.87 11.56 25.25
CA LEU A 131 -4.25 10.21 25.69
C LEU A 131 -3.04 9.31 25.92
N ARG A 132 -1.92 9.54 25.21
CA ARG A 132 -0.71 8.71 25.31
C ARG A 132 -0.14 8.60 26.74
N PRO A 133 0.00 9.68 27.53
CA PRO A 133 0.48 9.59 28.91
C PRO A 133 -0.45 8.81 29.85
N GLN A 134 -1.73 8.66 29.49
CA GLN A 134 -2.73 7.96 30.29
C GLN A 134 -2.70 6.43 30.06
N LEU A 135 -2.00 5.96 29.03
CA LEU A 135 -1.89 4.53 28.75
C LEU A 135 -1.05 3.84 29.83
N ARG A 136 -1.63 2.82 30.47
CA ARG A 136 -0.88 1.94 31.37
C ARG A 136 0.25 1.30 30.58
N LYS A 137 1.49 1.43 31.06
CA LYS A 137 2.62 0.65 30.53
C LYS A 137 2.33 -0.83 30.81
N ARG A 138 1.91 -1.57 29.79
CA ARG A 138 1.85 -3.03 29.89
C ARG A 138 3.28 -3.54 29.74
N ALA A 139 3.75 -4.36 30.68
CA ALA A 139 5.00 -5.08 30.51
C ALA A 139 4.93 -5.86 29.19
N ALA A 140 5.95 -5.73 28.35
CA ALA A 140 6.04 -6.47 27.10
C ALA A 140 5.88 -7.96 27.43
N ARG A 141 4.90 -8.62 26.81
CA ARG A 141 4.79 -10.08 26.89
C ARG A 141 6.03 -10.63 26.19
N GLY A 142 6.86 -11.34 26.94
CA GLY A 142 8.02 -12.09 26.43
C GLY A 142 7.62 -13.22 25.52
#